data_AF-A0A257GGM4-F1
#
_entry.id   AF-A0A257GGM4-F1
#
_cell.length_a   1.000
_cell.length_b   1.000
_cell.length_c   1.000
_cell.angle_alpha   90.00
_cell.angle_beta   90.00
_cell.angle_gamma   90.00
#
_symmetry.space_group_name_H-M   'P 1'
#
loop_
_entity.id
_entity.type
_entity.pdbx_description
1 polymer ?
#
loop_
_entity_poly.entity_id
_entity_poly.type
_entity_poly.pdbx_seq_one_letter_code
_entity_poly.pdbx_strand_id
1 'polypeptide(L)'
;MTEPPTFLEGVAQAFRDHGLTAAITALMGGSLAIAATVTRKAFTNEAVLERLEHELAAERDRFDKQRAEDRKADADRLERIETDIRAMRDLMFEAFQRSRAD
;
A
#
# COMPACT_ATOMS: atom_id res chain seq x y z
N MET A 1 43.80 41.83 -4.41
CA MET A 1 42.47 41.22 -4.22
C MET A 1 42.70 39.85 -3.61
N THR A 2 42.35 39.63 -2.35
CA THR A 2 42.43 38.31 -1.71
C THR A 2 41.18 37.52 -2.08
N GLU A 3 41.36 36.30 -2.59
CA GLU A 3 40.27 35.37 -2.86
C GLU A 3 39.45 35.12 -1.58
N PRO A 4 38.12 34.97 -1.69
CA PRO A 4 37.29 34.65 -0.54
C PRO A 4 37.69 33.26 -0.01
N PRO A 5 37.86 33.09 1.31
CA PRO A 5 38.27 31.83 1.89
C PRO A 5 37.25 30.74 1.56
N THR A 6 37.75 29.55 1.27
CA THR A 6 36.89 28.38 1.08
C THR A 6 36.18 28.00 2.39
N PHE A 7 35.06 27.28 2.30
CA PHE A 7 34.24 26.91 3.47
C PHE A 7 35.06 26.24 4.59
N LEU A 8 35.97 25.33 4.22
CA LEU A 8 36.85 24.66 5.18
C LEU A 8 37.85 25.61 5.84
N GLU A 9 38.40 26.58 5.09
CA GLU A 9 39.28 27.61 5.64
C GLU A 9 38.54 28.55 6.58
N GLY A 10 37.30 28.94 6.22
CA GLY A 10 36.44 29.75 7.08
C GLY A 10 36.08 29.05 8.39
N VAL A 11 35.77 27.75 8.35
CA VAL A 11 35.53 26.93 9.54
C VAL A 11 36.81 26.82 10.38
N ALA A 12 37.95 26.51 9.76
CA ALA A 12 39.23 26.40 10.47
C ALA A 12 39.65 27.72 11.13
N GLN A 13 39.37 28.86 10.49
CA GLN A 13 39.61 30.18 11.05
C GLN A 13 38.64 30.47 12.22
N ALA A 14 37.35 30.18 12.07
CA ALA A 14 36.36 30.37 13.15
C ALA A 14 36.67 29.53 14.40
N PHE A 15 37.17 28.30 14.25
CA PHE A 15 37.63 27.48 15.36
C PHE A 15 38.92 28.01 16.00
N ARG A 16 39.80 28.66 15.22
CA ARG A 16 41.03 29.25 15.74
C ARG A 16 40.76 30.53 16.53
N ASP A 17 39.82 31.34 16.07
CA ASP A 17 39.50 32.65 16.64
C ASP A 17 38.49 32.57 17.79
N HIS A 18 37.59 31.58 17.76
CA HIS A 18 36.46 31.47 18.70
C HIS A 18 36.24 30.05 19.26
N GLY A 19 37.28 29.23 19.31
CA GLY A 19 37.25 27.77 19.58
C GLY A 19 36.08 27.20 20.38
N LEU A 20 35.89 27.64 21.63
CA LEU A 20 34.79 27.13 22.48
C LEU A 20 33.41 27.56 21.96
N THR A 21 33.23 28.84 21.65
CA THR A 21 31.96 29.41 21.16
C THR A 21 31.59 28.82 19.79
N ALA A 22 32.58 28.66 18.90
CA ALA A 22 32.40 28.01 17.60
C ALA A 22 31.98 26.55 17.75
N ALA A 23 32.61 25.80 18.67
CA ALA A 23 32.26 24.41 18.94
C ALA A 23 30.83 24.25 19.46
N ILE A 24 30.43 25.09 20.44
CA ILE A 24 29.07 25.07 21.00
C ILE A 24 28.04 25.43 19.92
N THR A 25 28.33 26.43 19.10
CA THR A 25 27.43 26.86 18.01
C THR A 25 27.28 25.77 16.96
N ALA A 26 28.39 25.11 16.58
CA ALA A 26 28.36 23.99 15.64
C ALA A 26 27.57 22.79 16.20
N LEU A 27 27.73 22.49 17.49
CA LEU A 27 26.97 21.43 18.17
C LEU A 27 25.46 21.74 18.19
N MET A 28 25.09 22.95 18.58
CA MET A 28 23.68 23.38 18.61
C MET A 28 23.08 23.43 17.21
N GLY A 29 23.78 24.02 16.24
CA GLY A 29 23.33 24.08 14.85
C GLY A 29 23.22 22.70 14.20
N GLY A 30 24.21 21.83 14.43
CA GLY A 30 24.22 20.46 13.92
C GLY A 30 23.10 19.61 14.51
N SER A 31 22.88 19.68 15.82
CA SER A 31 21.78 18.94 16.48
C SER A 31 20.40 19.40 16.01
N LEU A 32 20.18 20.71 15.84
CA LEU A 32 18.94 21.24 15.27
C LEU A 32 18.73 20.82 13.82
N ALA A 33 19.79 20.81 13.00
CA ALA A 33 19.72 20.35 11.62
C ALA A 33 19.35 18.86 11.52
N ILE A 34 19.90 18.03 12.41
CA ILE A 34 19.54 16.60 12.50
C ILE A 34 18.09 16.45 12.96
N ALA A 35 17.67 17.18 13.99
CA ALA A 35 16.29 17.14 14.48
C ALA A 35 15.30 17.54 13.37
N ALA A 36 15.58 18.62 12.63
CA ALA A 36 14.75 19.08 11.53
C ALA A 36 14.65 18.06 10.39
N THR A 37 15.76 17.40 10.04
CA THR A 37 15.77 16.37 8.97
C THR A 37 15.04 15.10 9.40
N VAL A 38 15.25 14.61 10.61
CA VAL A 38 14.51 13.45 11.15
C VAL A 38 13.01 13.76 11.23
N THR A 39 12.65 14.94 11.73
CA THR A 39 11.25 15.39 11.84
C THR A 39 10.59 15.47 10.47
N ARG A 40 11.25 16.07 9.48
CA ARG A 40 10.75 16.11 8.09
C ARG A 40 10.54 14.70 7.53
N LYS A 41 11.49 13.79 7.77
CA LYS A 41 11.42 12.42 7.28
C LYS A 41 10.29 11.63 7.95
N ALA A 42 10.09 11.83 9.26
CA ALA A 42 9.00 11.22 10.01
C ALA A 42 7.64 11.69 9.48
N PHE A 43 7.43 13.00 9.32
CA PHE A 43 6.19 13.54 8.76
C PHE A 43 5.93 13.06 7.32
N THR A 44 6.95 12.98 6.48
CA THR A 44 6.77 12.43 5.12
C THR A 44 6.43 10.94 5.15
N ASN A 45 7.00 10.18 6.09
CA ASN A 45 6.71 8.76 6.20
C ASN A 45 5.28 8.53 6.68
N GLU A 46 4.82 9.32 7.64
CA GLU A 46 3.44 9.27 8.17
C GLU A 46 2.42 9.66 7.10
N ALA A 47 2.68 10.73 6.33
CA ALA A 47 1.83 11.11 5.21
C ALA A 47 1.79 10.05 4.09
N VAL A 48 2.91 9.36 3.84
CA VAL A 48 2.96 8.23 2.89
C VAL A 48 2.22 7.02 3.44
N LEU A 49 2.33 6.75 4.75
CA LEU A 49 1.63 5.64 5.41
C LEU A 49 0.11 5.84 5.33
N GLU A 50 -0.39 7.02 5.69
CA GLU A 50 -1.81 7.35 5.63
C GLU A 50 -2.38 7.20 4.21
N ARG A 51 -1.62 7.65 3.21
CA ARG A 51 -1.99 7.46 1.80
C ARG A 51 -2.06 5.97 1.43
N LEU A 52 -1.06 5.17 1.80
CA LEU A 52 -1.04 3.74 1.52
C LEU A 52 -2.18 3.00 2.22
N GLU A 53 -2.52 3.39 3.44
CA GLU A 53 -3.67 2.84 4.16
C GLU A 53 -4.99 3.12 3.43
N HIS A 54 -5.15 4.34 2.91
CA HIS A 54 -6.33 4.71 2.12
C HIS A 54 -6.40 3.93 0.80
N GLU A 55 -5.28 3.83 0.07
CA GLU A 55 -5.19 3.05 -1.17
C GLU A 55 -5.49 1.56 -0.91
N LEU A 56 -4.94 0.98 0.17
CA LEU A 56 -5.17 -0.41 0.56
C LEU A 56 -6.64 -0.67 0.95
N ALA A 57 -7.27 0.25 1.67
CA ALA A 57 -8.68 0.15 2.02
C ALA A 57 -9.57 0.16 0.76
N ALA A 58 -9.27 1.03 -0.20
CA ALA A 58 -10.01 1.12 -1.46
C ALA A 58 -9.80 -0.11 -2.36
N GLU A 59 -8.62 -0.74 -2.35
CA GLU A 59 -8.39 -2.01 -3.04
C GLU A 59 -9.11 -3.18 -2.38
N ARG A 60 -9.09 -3.25 -1.05
CA ARG A 60 -9.82 -4.28 -0.29
C ARG A 60 -11.32 -4.24 -0.59
N ASP A 61 -11.94 -3.06 -0.54
CA ASP A 61 -13.36 -2.92 -0.85
C ASP A 61 -13.70 -3.37 -2.29
N ARG A 62 -12.83 -3.07 -3.25
CA ARG A 62 -12.98 -3.56 -4.63
C ARG A 62 -12.88 -5.08 -4.71
N PHE A 63 -11.90 -5.69 -4.04
CA PHE A 63 -11.73 -7.15 -4.05
C PHE A 63 -12.90 -7.86 -3.36
N ASP A 64 -13.41 -7.32 -2.25
CA ASP A 64 -14.51 -7.92 -1.52
C ASP A 64 -15.83 -7.84 -2.32
N LYS A 65 -16.06 -6.75 -3.05
CA LYS A 65 -17.16 -6.66 -4.03
C LYS A 65 -17.01 -7.69 -5.13
N GLN A 66 -15.82 -7.82 -5.71
CA GLN A 66 -15.56 -8.80 -6.76
C GLN A 66 -15.78 -10.24 -6.26
N ARG A 67 -15.31 -10.58 -5.05
CA ARG A 67 -15.58 -11.89 -4.42
C ARG A 67 -17.07 -12.15 -4.20
N ALA A 68 -17.87 -11.13 -3.90
CA ALA A 68 -19.31 -11.29 -3.74
C ALA A 68 -19.99 -11.55 -5.09
N GLU A 69 -19.58 -10.84 -6.13
CA GLU A 69 -20.06 -11.03 -7.50
C GLU A 69 -19.67 -12.41 -8.04
N ASP A 70 -18.42 -12.83 -7.86
CA ASP A 70 -17.92 -14.14 -8.29
C ASP A 70 -18.71 -15.27 -7.61
N ARG A 71 -18.92 -15.18 -6.29
CA ARG A 71 -19.72 -16.18 -5.55
C ARG A 71 -21.16 -16.25 -6.06
N LYS A 72 -21.75 -15.11 -6.44
CA LYS A 72 -23.10 -15.08 -7.01
C LYS A 72 -23.12 -15.70 -8.40
N ALA A 73 -22.18 -15.35 -9.27
CA ALA A 73 -22.08 -15.90 -10.61
C ALA A 73 -21.90 -17.42 -10.59
N ASP A 74 -21.08 -17.92 -9.66
CA ASP A 74 -20.90 -19.37 -9.46
C ASP A 74 -22.18 -20.03 -8.94
N ALA A 75 -22.92 -19.41 -8.02
CA ALA A 75 -24.19 -19.93 -7.54
C ALA A 75 -25.24 -20.02 -8.66
N ASP A 76 -25.39 -18.97 -9.46
CA ASP A 76 -26.31 -18.93 -10.62
C ASP A 76 -25.93 -20.00 -11.66
N ARG A 77 -24.62 -20.23 -11.85
CA ARG A 77 -24.10 -21.28 -12.73
C ARG A 77 -24.44 -22.67 -12.21
N LEU A 78 -24.29 -22.90 -10.91
CA LEU A 78 -24.63 -24.18 -10.27
C LEU A 78 -26.13 -24.48 -10.34
N GLU A 79 -26.98 -23.47 -10.12
CA GLU A 79 -28.44 -23.62 -10.22
C GLU A 79 -28.88 -24.04 -11.63
N ARG A 80 -28.26 -23.47 -12.66
CA ARG A 80 -28.51 -23.86 -14.05
C ARG A 80 -28.12 -25.31 -14.32
N ILE A 81 -26.93 -25.72 -13.87
CA ILE A 81 -26.46 -27.10 -14.01
C ILE A 81 -27.40 -28.06 -13.28
N GLU A 82 -27.86 -27.72 -12.08
CA GLU A 82 -28.83 -28.55 -11.34
C GLU A 82 -30.15 -28.70 -12.10
N THR A 83 -30.65 -27.60 -12.67
CA THR A 83 -31.87 -27.61 -13.49
C THR A 83 -31.73 -28.52 -14.70
N ASP A 84 -30.61 -28.42 -15.41
CA ASP A 84 -30.31 -29.27 -16.58
C ASP A 84 -30.20 -30.75 -16.19
N ILE A 85 -29.51 -31.06 -15.09
CA ILE A 85 -29.42 -32.43 -14.56
C ILE A 85 -30.81 -32.97 -14.24
N ARG A 86 -31.68 -32.16 -13.62
CA ARG A 86 -33.04 -32.57 -13.27
C ARG A 86 -33.87 -32.84 -14.52
N ALA A 87 -33.77 -31.99 -15.54
CA ALA A 87 -34.46 -32.17 -16.81
C ALA A 87 -33.99 -33.44 -17.54
N MET A 88 -32.68 -33.68 -17.64
CA MET A 88 -32.16 -34.91 -18.26
C MET A 88 -32.60 -36.16 -17.50
N ARG A 89 -32.57 -36.12 -16.17
CA ARG A 89 -33.03 -37.23 -15.33
C ARG A 89 -34.48 -37.57 -15.64
N ASP A 90 -35.35 -36.56 -15.71
CA ASP A 90 -36.78 -36.76 -15.95
C ASP A 90 -37.04 -37.34 -17.35
N LEU A 91 -36.33 -36.85 -18.38
CA LEU A 91 -36.37 -37.41 -19.74
C LEU A 91 -35.94 -38.88 -19.78
N MET A 92 -34.86 -39.24 -19.09
CA MET A 92 -34.37 -40.62 -19.03
C MET A 92 -35.34 -41.53 -18.29
N PHE A 93 -35.96 -41.06 -17.21
CA PHE A 93 -37.00 -41.81 -16.49
C PHE A 93 -38.22 -42.06 -17.37
N GLU A 94 -38.68 -41.05 -18.11
CA GLU A 94 -39.81 -41.18 -19.03
C GLU A 94 -39.51 -42.19 -20.15
N ALA A 95 -38.33 -42.10 -20.77
CA ALA A 95 -37.89 -43.06 -21.79
C ALA A 95 -37.82 -44.50 -21.25
N PHE A 96 -37.32 -44.68 -20.02
CA PHE A 96 -37.24 -45.98 -19.37
C PHE A 96 -38.64 -46.55 -19.02
N GLN A 97 -39.58 -45.71 -18.60
CA GLN A 97 -40.95 -46.14 -18.32
C GLN A 97 -41.69 -46.53 -19.60
N ARG A 98 -41.51 -45.77 -20.69
CA ARG A 98 -42.11 -46.07 -22.00
C ARG A 98 -41.58 -47.38 -22.59
N SER A 99 -40.28 -47.65 -22.47
CA SER A 99 -39.68 -48.93 -22.88
C SER A 99 -40.17 -50.15 -22.10
N ARG A 100 -40.81 -49.96 -20.93
CA ARG A 100 -41.39 -51.04 -20.12
C ARG A 100 -42.89 -51.23 -20.37
N ALA A 101 -43.53 -50.31 -21.08
CA ALA A 101 -44.96 -50.29 -21.35
C ALA A 101 -45.30 -50.81 -22.76
N ASP A 102 -44.32 -50.84 -23.68
CA ASP A 102 -44.31 -51.67 -24.90
C ASP A 102 -43.74 -53.07 -24.59
#